data_AF-A0A8J8K6V3-F1
#
_entry.id   AF-A0A8J8K6V3-F1
#
_cell.length_a   1.000
_cell.length_b   1.000
_cell.length_c   1.000
_cell.angle_alpha   90.00
_cell.angle_beta   90.00
_cell.angle_gamma   90.00
#
_symmetry.space_group_name_H-M   'P 1'
#
loop_
_entity.id
_entity.type
_entity.pdbx_description
1 polymer ?
#
loop_
_entity_poly.entity_id
_entity_poly.type
_entity_poly.pdbx_seq_one_letter_code
_entity_poly.pdbx_strand_id
1 'polypeptide(L)'
;MSISLDLLKLETDTKIFERGKEFYEENPSNQLSFQSNNLNLSITAEIKEYDCKVEYNLETGRLDIKKCTCVYFEKNNKICKHIISLALQINHKLKKTIKNIDMLDSYEKADEILNNIIELNSNTQSNEVDIEQAQSVSQITTTIKSLMEENPILNKLYIKGEISNLSPNRSGHIYFSIKDEYSLLNCVMFKTSVNNLTFKPQVGDKVILRGNITLYEPRGTYQLLVKEMKKEGQGDLFQQFLQLKNKLQIEGLFEPNNKKPIPKFPKSIAVITSPTGAVIQDIINTVKRRFPKITLSLFEVSVQGENAEKSIIKALKQADTYKTPFDTIIIARGGGSIEDLWCFNDENLAREIYNSKTPIISAIGHQTDFTICDFVADIRAETPTAAAELATPNLFDLKQELNNKKRIIIKSLEHNLENKQMRLINLETSIFSSLELNLKTKKLQLQNLKDKLKLLSINSTLKRGFSLTIDKNGKTIKNIDKLNKDEKIITLLESGKITSTINKISKKQ
;
A
#
# COMPACT_ATOMS: atom_id res chain seq x y z
N MET A 1 -63.69 22.75 -0.36
CA MET A 1 -63.99 21.39 0.17
C MET A 1 -63.15 21.20 1.42
N SER A 2 -63.80 21.14 2.58
CA SER A 2 -63.17 20.81 3.87
C SER A 2 -62.81 19.33 3.88
N ILE A 3 -61.53 19.00 3.98
CA ILE A 3 -61.07 17.62 4.23
C ILE A 3 -60.24 17.66 5.51
N SER A 4 -60.91 17.35 6.62
CA SER A 4 -60.27 16.79 7.81
C SER A 4 -59.97 15.33 7.50
N LEU A 5 -58.71 14.92 7.54
CA LEU A 5 -58.39 13.49 7.65
C LEU A 5 -57.27 13.28 8.65
N ASP A 6 -57.60 12.42 9.60
CA ASP A 6 -56.86 12.03 10.78
C ASP A 6 -55.47 11.44 10.49
N LEU A 7 -54.56 11.79 11.41
CA LEU A 7 -53.51 10.95 11.98
C LEU A 7 -53.40 9.51 11.45
N LEU A 8 -52.42 9.28 10.57
CA LEU A 8 -51.81 7.97 10.36
C LEU A 8 -50.30 8.04 10.66
N LYS A 9 -49.96 7.35 11.74
CA LYS A 9 -48.65 7.08 12.35
C LYS A 9 -47.52 6.87 11.34
N LEU A 10 -46.42 7.58 11.50
CA LEU A 10 -45.09 7.18 11.01
C LEU A 10 -44.03 7.68 12.00
N GLU A 11 -43.50 6.73 12.78
CA GLU A 11 -42.37 6.91 13.68
C GLU A 11 -41.09 7.16 12.88
N THR A 12 -40.38 8.24 13.19
CA THR A 12 -38.90 8.35 13.24
C THR A 12 -38.51 9.78 13.68
N ASP A 13 -37.66 9.84 14.70
CA ASP A 13 -37.09 11.02 15.40
C ASP A 13 -38.03 11.93 16.23
N THR A 14 -38.56 11.36 17.33
CA THR A 14 -39.53 11.96 18.25
C THR A 14 -39.05 13.13 19.12
N LYS A 15 -37.74 13.37 19.30
CA LYS A 15 -37.28 14.44 20.24
C LYS A 15 -37.26 15.86 19.65
N ILE A 16 -37.27 16.01 18.33
CA ILE A 16 -37.24 17.31 17.65
C ILE A 16 -38.67 17.77 17.30
N PHE A 17 -39.53 16.81 16.94
CA PHE A 17 -40.92 17.07 16.59
C PHE A 17 -41.77 17.53 17.78
N GLU A 18 -41.62 16.90 18.96
CA GLU A 18 -42.36 17.30 20.17
C GLU A 18 -42.03 18.73 20.61
N ARG A 19 -40.77 19.16 20.54
CA ARG A 19 -40.36 20.55 20.84
C ARG A 19 -40.87 21.59 19.85
N GLY A 20 -41.05 21.22 18.58
CA GLY A 20 -41.61 22.11 17.56
C GLY A 20 -43.12 22.25 17.69
N LYS A 21 -43.78 21.18 18.13
CA LYS A 21 -45.21 21.14 18.39
C LYS A 21 -45.57 21.94 19.64
N GLU A 22 -44.84 21.77 20.75
CA GLU A 22 -45.01 22.61 21.97
C GLU A 22 -44.87 24.11 21.67
N PHE A 23 -43.87 24.52 20.88
CA PHE A 23 -43.65 25.94 20.56
C PHE A 23 -44.79 26.58 19.74
N TYR A 24 -45.46 25.80 18.88
CA TYR A 24 -46.56 26.30 18.05
C TYR A 24 -47.94 26.17 18.74
N GLU A 25 -48.13 25.16 19.59
CA GLU A 25 -49.38 24.99 20.36
C GLU A 25 -49.48 25.95 21.56
N GLU A 26 -48.35 26.45 22.10
CA GLU A 26 -48.35 27.45 23.19
C GLU A 26 -48.50 28.91 22.71
N ASN A 27 -48.34 29.20 21.41
CA ASN A 27 -48.37 30.56 20.87
C ASN A 27 -49.35 30.70 19.69
N PRO A 28 -50.65 30.98 19.95
CA PRO A 28 -51.71 31.07 18.93
C PRO A 28 -51.56 32.25 17.94
N SER A 29 -50.51 33.07 18.06
CA SER A 29 -50.24 34.24 17.24
C SER A 29 -49.52 33.94 15.93
N ASN A 30 -48.90 32.76 15.79
CA ASN A 30 -48.08 32.40 14.62
C ASN A 30 -48.93 31.87 13.47
N GLN A 31 -48.60 32.23 12.23
CA GLN A 31 -49.40 31.88 11.04
C GLN A 31 -48.55 31.20 9.96
N LEU A 32 -49.06 30.08 9.44
CA LEU A 32 -48.52 29.35 8.30
C LEU A 32 -49.45 29.53 7.11
N SER A 33 -48.91 29.96 5.97
CA SER A 33 -49.67 30.14 4.73
C SER A 33 -48.97 29.49 3.54
N PHE A 34 -49.78 28.87 2.68
CA PHE A 34 -49.35 28.25 1.43
C PHE A 34 -49.75 29.15 0.28
N GLN A 35 -48.80 29.52 -0.57
CA GLN A 35 -49.06 30.29 -1.78
C GLN A 35 -48.61 29.51 -3.01
N SER A 36 -49.52 29.35 -3.97
CA SER A 36 -49.26 28.79 -5.29
C SER A 36 -49.61 29.84 -6.33
N ASN A 37 -48.60 30.38 -7.01
CA ASN A 37 -48.79 31.16 -8.23
C ASN A 37 -48.14 30.40 -9.39
N ASN A 38 -48.60 30.62 -10.62
CA ASN A 38 -48.38 29.81 -11.84
C ASN A 38 -46.94 29.36 -12.18
N LEU A 39 -45.90 29.82 -11.45
CA LEU A 39 -44.50 29.47 -11.66
C LEU A 39 -43.68 29.28 -10.36
N ASN A 40 -44.31 29.26 -9.17
CA ASN A 40 -43.61 29.03 -7.91
C ASN A 40 -44.55 28.52 -6.80
N LEU A 41 -44.23 27.37 -6.23
CA LEU A 41 -44.79 26.87 -4.96
C LEU A 41 -43.93 27.34 -3.78
N SER A 42 -44.48 28.14 -2.87
CA SER A 42 -43.77 28.57 -1.65
C SER A 42 -44.59 28.40 -0.37
N ILE A 43 -43.87 28.08 0.71
CA ILE A 43 -44.42 28.00 2.07
C ILE A 43 -43.91 29.21 2.85
N THR A 44 -44.82 29.97 3.42
CA THR A 44 -44.47 31.15 4.21
C THR A 44 -44.85 30.94 5.67
N ALA A 45 -43.89 31.13 6.56
CA ALA A 45 -44.08 31.09 8.01
C ALA A 45 -43.85 32.47 8.62
N GLU A 46 -44.81 32.96 9.39
CA GLU A 46 -44.75 34.26 10.05
C GLU A 46 -44.79 34.08 11.57
N ILE A 47 -43.72 34.53 12.23
CA ILE A 47 -43.55 34.46 13.69
C ILE A 47 -43.75 35.88 14.23
N LYS A 48 -44.96 36.16 14.73
CA LYS A 48 -45.38 37.51 15.11
C LYS A 48 -44.60 38.07 16.30
N GLU A 49 -44.15 37.21 17.21
CA GLU A 49 -43.42 37.61 18.42
C GLU A 49 -42.05 38.27 18.12
N TYR A 50 -41.49 38.04 16.93
CA TYR A 50 -40.21 38.59 16.48
C TYR A 50 -40.29 39.41 15.18
N ASP A 51 -41.51 39.65 14.66
CA ASP A 51 -41.79 40.23 13.34
C ASP A 51 -40.89 39.62 12.24
N CYS A 52 -40.78 38.28 12.26
CA CYS A 52 -39.95 37.52 11.32
C CYS A 52 -40.81 36.70 10.35
N LYS A 53 -40.54 36.85 9.06
CA LYS A 53 -41.21 36.18 7.94
C LYS A 53 -40.21 35.43 7.11
N VAL A 54 -40.42 34.11 6.98
CA VAL A 54 -39.53 33.21 6.26
C VAL A 54 -40.31 32.52 5.15
N GLU A 55 -39.75 32.51 3.95
CA GLU A 55 -40.34 31.91 2.76
C GLU A 55 -39.44 30.79 2.25
N TYR A 56 -40.01 29.61 2.04
CA TYR A 56 -39.31 28.47 1.48
C TYR A 56 -39.88 28.15 0.10
N ASN A 57 -39.05 28.21 -0.92
CA ASN A 57 -39.44 27.90 -2.29
C ASN A 57 -39.25 26.39 -2.54
N LEU A 58 -40.34 25.70 -2.84
CA LEU A 58 -40.37 24.23 -2.97
C LEU A 58 -39.68 23.73 -4.23
N GLU A 59 -39.61 24.55 -5.29
CA GLU A 59 -38.98 24.19 -6.57
C GLU A 59 -37.46 24.32 -6.52
N THR A 60 -36.97 25.40 -5.92
CA THR A 60 -35.53 25.70 -5.82
C THR A 60 -34.87 25.13 -4.56
N GLY A 61 -35.68 24.76 -3.57
CA GLY A 61 -35.22 24.27 -2.27
C GLY A 61 -34.52 25.32 -1.40
N ARG A 62 -34.65 26.61 -1.75
CA ARG A 62 -34.02 27.74 -1.06
C ARG A 62 -34.93 28.32 0.02
N LEU A 63 -34.31 28.73 1.13
CA LEU A 63 -34.98 29.39 2.25
C LEU A 63 -34.56 30.87 2.28
N ASP A 64 -35.53 31.76 2.10
CA ASP A 64 -35.32 33.20 2.08
C ASP A 64 -36.02 33.84 3.29
N ILE A 65 -35.28 34.68 4.02
CA ILE A 65 -35.82 35.45 5.15
C ILE A 65 -36.27 36.80 4.60
N LYS A 66 -37.59 37.02 4.54
CA LYS A 66 -38.20 38.19 3.89
C LYS A 66 -38.26 39.40 4.82
N LYS A 67 -38.38 39.20 6.13
CA LYS A 67 -38.42 40.28 7.14
C LYS A 67 -38.01 39.71 8.51
N CYS A 68 -37.26 40.44 9.32
CA CYS A 68 -36.96 40.07 10.72
C CYS A 68 -36.42 41.31 11.46
N THR A 69 -37.07 41.75 12.54
CA THR A 69 -36.65 42.97 13.27
C THR A 69 -35.88 42.68 14.56
N CYS A 70 -35.60 41.42 14.86
CA CYS A 70 -34.91 41.02 16.06
C CYS A 70 -33.37 41.12 15.93
N VAL A 71 -32.74 42.03 16.67
CA VAL A 71 -31.25 42.16 16.75
C VAL A 71 -30.60 40.90 17.40
N TYR A 72 -31.38 40.05 18.07
CA TYR A 72 -30.91 38.78 18.64
C TYR A 72 -30.84 37.61 17.63
N PHE A 73 -31.33 37.80 16.40
CA PHE A 73 -31.42 36.74 15.39
C PHE A 73 -30.07 36.41 14.71
N GLU A 74 -29.06 37.25 14.85
CA GLU A 74 -27.74 37.02 14.23
C GLU A 74 -26.83 36.05 15.02
N LYS A 75 -27.18 35.65 16.26
CA LYS A 75 -26.23 34.89 17.10
C LYS A 75 -26.71 33.60 17.77
N ASN A 76 -27.96 33.15 17.66
CA ASN A 76 -28.34 31.86 18.26
C ASN A 76 -29.18 30.93 17.37
N ASN A 77 -28.62 29.73 17.18
CA ASN A 77 -28.75 28.87 16.01
C ASN A 77 -29.71 27.69 16.25
N LYS A 78 -30.89 27.94 16.82
CA LYS A 78 -31.90 26.90 17.13
C LYS A 78 -33.22 27.04 16.37
N ILE A 79 -33.75 28.26 16.23
CA ILE A 79 -35.05 28.49 15.55
C ILE A 79 -34.91 28.31 14.03
N CYS A 80 -33.85 28.82 13.40
CA CYS A 80 -33.58 28.59 11.97
C CYS A 80 -33.38 27.11 11.64
N LYS A 81 -32.73 26.33 12.52
CA LYS A 81 -32.57 24.88 12.34
C LYS A 81 -33.91 24.15 12.41
N HIS A 82 -34.82 24.62 13.26
CA HIS A 82 -36.17 24.05 13.39
C HIS A 82 -37.01 24.30 12.14
N ILE A 83 -36.96 25.51 11.58
CA ILE A 83 -37.68 25.87 10.35
C ILE A 83 -37.11 25.12 9.14
N ILE A 84 -35.78 24.99 9.04
CA ILE A 84 -35.11 24.21 7.98
C ILE A 84 -35.49 22.71 8.09
N SER A 85 -35.55 22.16 9.31
CA SER A 85 -35.96 20.77 9.56
C SER A 85 -37.42 20.51 9.13
N LEU A 86 -38.34 21.41 9.48
CA LEU A 86 -39.75 21.31 9.08
C LEU A 86 -39.93 21.44 7.56
N ALA A 87 -39.22 22.38 6.92
CA ALA A 87 -39.27 22.57 5.47
C ALA A 87 -38.76 21.33 4.70
N LEU A 88 -37.67 20.71 5.17
CA LEU A 88 -37.11 19.50 4.57
C LEU A 88 -38.03 18.28 4.73
N GLN A 89 -38.70 18.14 5.88
CA GLN A 89 -39.67 17.05 6.13
C GLN A 89 -40.94 17.19 5.26
N ILE A 90 -41.42 18.42 5.04
CA ILE A 90 -42.56 18.70 4.15
C ILE A 90 -42.21 18.44 2.67
N ASN A 91 -41.01 18.84 2.23
CA ASN A 91 -40.52 18.59 0.86
C ASN A 91 -40.37 17.08 0.56
N HIS A 92 -39.86 16.29 1.52
CA HIS A 92 -39.74 14.85 1.38
C HIS A 92 -41.11 14.14 1.29
N LYS A 93 -42.12 14.63 2.02
CA LYS A 93 -43.48 14.09 1.97
C LYS A 93 -44.21 14.46 0.67
N LEU A 94 -44.12 15.71 0.21
CA LEU A 94 -44.72 16.19 -1.04
C LEU A 94 -44.16 15.47 -2.27
N LYS A 95 -42.85 15.24 -2.35
CA LYS A 95 -42.25 14.44 -3.44
C LYS A 95 -42.76 12.99 -3.49
N LYS A 96 -43.13 12.42 -2.34
CA LYS A 96 -43.68 11.07 -2.25
C LYS A 96 -45.16 11.03 -2.68
N THR A 97 -45.92 12.10 -2.42
CA THR A 97 -47.31 12.24 -2.84
C THR A 97 -47.43 12.59 -4.33
N ILE A 98 -46.54 13.44 -4.86
CA ILE A 98 -46.48 13.81 -6.29
C ILE A 98 -46.16 12.59 -7.17
N LYS A 99 -45.30 11.68 -6.69
CA LYS A 99 -45.02 10.39 -7.38
C LYS A 99 -46.22 9.45 -7.52
N ASN A 100 -47.32 9.71 -6.81
CA ASN A 100 -48.55 8.92 -6.87
C ASN A 100 -49.68 9.64 -7.66
N ILE A 101 -49.43 10.83 -8.22
CA ILE A 101 -50.43 11.67 -8.94
C ILE A 101 -50.16 11.69 -10.47
N ASP A 102 -49.31 10.81 -11.00
CA ASP A 102 -49.00 10.69 -12.45
C ASP A 102 -50.16 10.10 -13.32
N MET A 103 -51.43 10.24 -12.91
CA MET A 103 -52.60 9.64 -13.62
C MET A 103 -53.80 10.58 -13.79
N LEU A 104 -53.64 11.91 -13.77
CA LEU A 104 -54.76 12.86 -13.99
C LEU A 104 -54.45 14.08 -14.87
N ASP A 105 -53.35 14.08 -15.62
CA ASP A 105 -52.85 15.26 -16.36
C ASP A 105 -53.27 15.31 -17.86
N SER A 106 -54.39 14.66 -18.23
CA SER A 106 -54.80 14.48 -19.64
C SER A 106 -56.09 15.21 -20.06
N TYR A 107 -56.65 16.11 -19.24
CA TYR A 107 -57.84 16.88 -19.62
C TYR A 107 -57.72 18.42 -19.53
N GLU A 108 -56.83 18.99 -18.70
CA GLU A 108 -56.64 20.47 -18.65
C GLU A 108 -55.65 21.01 -19.71
N LYS A 109 -54.71 20.18 -20.18
CA LYS A 109 -53.77 20.56 -21.26
C LYS A 109 -54.42 20.67 -22.64
N ALA A 110 -55.65 20.21 -22.82
CA ALA A 110 -56.36 20.29 -24.10
C ALA A 110 -57.00 21.68 -24.33
N ASP A 111 -57.52 22.32 -23.27
CA ASP A 111 -58.18 23.64 -23.37
C ASP A 111 -57.16 24.80 -23.37
N GLU A 112 -56.00 24.64 -22.74
CA GLU A 112 -54.93 25.64 -22.75
C GLU A 112 -54.20 25.71 -24.11
N ILE A 113 -54.07 24.57 -24.81
CA ILE A 113 -53.55 24.54 -26.19
C ILE A 113 -54.56 25.16 -27.16
N LEU A 114 -55.87 24.94 -26.97
CA LEU A 114 -56.90 25.51 -27.84
C LEU A 114 -57.01 27.04 -27.68
N ASN A 115 -56.90 27.56 -26.45
CA ASN A 115 -56.92 29.00 -26.19
C ASN A 115 -55.62 29.71 -26.63
N ASN A 116 -54.45 29.07 -26.48
CA ASN A 116 -53.19 29.61 -26.98
C ASN A 116 -53.15 29.67 -28.53
N ILE A 117 -53.81 28.75 -29.24
CA ILE A 117 -53.94 28.80 -30.71
C ILE A 117 -54.87 29.96 -31.16
N ILE A 118 -55.82 30.37 -30.32
CA ILE A 118 -56.71 31.50 -30.60
C ILE A 118 -56.02 32.84 -30.27
N GLU A 119 -55.23 32.94 -29.20
CA GLU A 119 -54.43 34.14 -28.87
C GLU A 119 -53.26 34.39 -29.84
N LEU A 120 -52.66 33.33 -30.39
CA LEU A 120 -51.60 33.45 -31.41
C LEU A 120 -52.11 34.01 -32.76
N ASN A 121 -53.42 33.92 -33.04
CA ASN A 121 -54.02 34.46 -34.27
C ASN A 121 -54.60 35.87 -34.11
N SER A 122 -54.64 36.43 -32.90
CA SER A 122 -55.09 37.82 -32.63
C SER A 122 -53.96 38.86 -32.55
N ASN A 123 -52.69 38.44 -32.61
CA ASN A 123 -51.52 39.32 -32.54
C ASN A 123 -50.74 39.44 -33.86
N THR A 124 -51.40 39.30 -35.01
CA THR A 124 -50.89 39.93 -36.25
C THR A 124 -51.24 41.42 -36.23
N GLN A 125 -50.61 42.15 -35.30
CA GLN A 125 -50.35 43.57 -35.54
C GLN A 125 -49.29 43.63 -36.66
N SER A 126 -49.66 44.31 -37.73
CA SER A 126 -48.76 44.75 -38.78
C SER A 126 -47.55 45.47 -38.18
N ASN A 127 -46.41 44.80 -38.13
CA ASN A 127 -45.10 45.44 -37.94
C ASN A 127 -44.80 46.25 -39.21
N GLU A 128 -45.25 47.50 -39.27
CA GLU A 128 -44.58 48.47 -40.13
C GLU A 128 -43.19 48.71 -39.55
N VAL A 129 -42.19 48.11 -40.17
CA VAL A 129 -40.77 48.32 -39.84
C VAL A 129 -40.37 49.69 -40.36
N ASP A 130 -40.14 50.65 -39.45
CA ASP A 130 -39.46 51.91 -39.77
C ASP A 130 -38.09 51.61 -40.39
N ILE A 131 -37.91 51.94 -41.68
CA ILE A 131 -36.66 51.68 -42.42
C ILE A 131 -35.46 52.42 -41.78
N GLU A 132 -35.72 53.52 -41.06
CA GLU A 132 -34.70 54.28 -40.33
C GLU A 132 -34.13 53.55 -39.10
N GLN A 133 -34.76 52.45 -38.64
CA GLN A 133 -34.27 51.61 -37.54
C GLN A 133 -33.60 50.31 -38.02
N ALA A 134 -33.29 50.19 -39.31
CA ALA A 134 -32.66 49.00 -39.87
C ALA A 134 -31.30 48.70 -39.21
N GLN A 135 -31.22 47.59 -38.48
CA GLN A 135 -29.97 47.10 -37.91
C GLN A 135 -29.12 46.42 -38.98
N SER A 136 -27.80 46.64 -38.93
CA SER A 136 -26.84 45.90 -39.73
C SER A 136 -26.82 44.41 -39.35
N VAL A 137 -26.43 43.57 -40.31
CA VAL A 137 -26.25 42.11 -40.09
C VAL A 137 -25.33 41.83 -38.91
N SER A 138 -24.27 42.62 -38.75
CA SER A 138 -23.33 42.50 -37.61
C SER A 138 -24.01 42.82 -36.28
N GLN A 139 -24.82 43.88 -36.22
CA GLN A 139 -25.55 44.25 -35.00
C GLN A 139 -26.50 43.13 -34.57
N ILE A 140 -27.29 42.59 -35.49
CA ILE A 140 -28.21 41.47 -35.20
C ILE A 140 -27.44 40.24 -34.70
N THR A 141 -26.33 39.90 -35.36
CA THR A 141 -25.50 38.74 -35.01
C THR A 141 -24.89 38.88 -33.61
N THR A 142 -24.39 40.07 -33.26
CA THR A 142 -23.86 40.36 -31.93
C THR A 142 -24.97 40.35 -30.87
N THR A 143 -26.16 40.88 -31.17
CA THR A 143 -27.31 40.81 -30.26
C THR A 143 -27.72 39.37 -29.96
N ILE A 144 -27.80 38.50 -30.98
CA ILE A 144 -28.11 37.07 -30.78
C ILE A 144 -27.04 36.38 -29.93
N LYS A 145 -25.76 36.68 -30.18
CA LYS A 145 -24.65 36.16 -29.36
C LYS A 145 -24.79 36.57 -27.90
N SER A 146 -25.05 37.84 -27.62
CA SER A 146 -25.25 38.35 -26.25
C SER A 146 -26.42 37.64 -25.56
N LEU A 147 -27.56 37.49 -26.24
CA LEU A 147 -28.72 36.78 -25.68
C LEU A 147 -28.42 35.31 -25.36
N MET A 148 -27.61 34.64 -26.18
CA MET A 148 -27.17 33.26 -25.93
C MET A 148 -26.20 33.16 -24.76
N GLU A 149 -25.26 34.11 -24.64
CA GLU A 149 -24.23 34.10 -23.59
C GLU A 149 -24.77 34.55 -22.21
N GLU A 150 -25.76 35.44 -22.18
CA GLU A 150 -26.44 35.91 -20.97
C GLU A 150 -27.41 34.87 -20.40
N ASN A 151 -27.89 33.93 -21.22
CA ASN A 151 -28.82 32.89 -20.77
C ASN A 151 -28.13 31.92 -19.79
N PRO A 152 -28.60 31.81 -18.53
CA PRO A 152 -27.95 30.97 -17.51
C PRO A 152 -27.89 29.48 -17.87
N ILE A 153 -28.88 28.99 -18.62
CA ILE A 153 -28.97 27.59 -19.04
C ILE A 153 -27.92 27.30 -20.10
N LEU A 154 -27.70 28.23 -21.03
CA LEU A 154 -26.77 28.08 -22.15
C LEU A 154 -25.31 28.40 -21.77
N ASN A 155 -25.08 29.09 -20.65
CA ASN A 155 -23.74 29.44 -20.19
C ASN A 155 -23.07 28.32 -19.35
N LYS A 156 -23.85 27.38 -18.80
CA LYS A 156 -23.29 26.27 -18.02
C LYS A 156 -24.09 24.99 -18.19
N LEU A 157 -23.88 24.33 -19.32
CA LEU A 157 -24.59 23.10 -19.67
C LEU A 157 -23.67 21.89 -19.73
N TYR A 158 -24.29 20.73 -19.52
CA TYR A 158 -23.72 19.42 -19.79
C TYR A 158 -24.43 18.81 -20.99
N ILE A 159 -23.66 18.33 -21.97
CA ILE A 159 -24.19 17.69 -23.18
C ILE A 159 -23.59 16.29 -23.29
N LYS A 160 -24.44 15.33 -23.64
CA LYS A 160 -24.03 13.97 -23.97
C LYS A 160 -24.16 13.75 -25.47
N GLY A 161 -23.24 12.99 -26.04
CA GLY A 161 -23.39 12.48 -27.39
C GLY A 161 -22.09 11.88 -27.93
N GLU A 162 -22.13 11.51 -29.20
CA GLU A 162 -21.03 10.84 -29.87
C GLU A 162 -20.18 11.84 -30.65
N ILE A 163 -18.86 11.76 -30.50
CA ILE A 163 -17.92 12.58 -31.27
C ILE A 163 -17.96 12.17 -32.74
N SER A 164 -18.17 13.16 -33.61
CA SER A 164 -18.08 13.07 -35.06
C SER A 164 -17.17 14.18 -35.60
N ASN A 165 -16.59 13.97 -36.78
CA ASN A 165 -15.78 14.99 -37.49
C ASN A 165 -14.68 15.64 -36.65
N LEU A 166 -13.91 14.84 -35.91
CA LEU A 166 -12.80 15.32 -35.08
C LEU A 166 -11.63 15.82 -35.95
N SER A 167 -11.31 17.10 -35.85
CA SER A 167 -10.22 17.75 -36.57
C SER A 167 -9.26 18.48 -35.62
N PRO A 168 -8.04 17.95 -35.41
CA PRO A 168 -7.02 18.64 -34.64
C PRO A 168 -6.36 19.75 -35.49
N ASN A 169 -6.28 20.97 -34.96
CA ASN A 169 -5.65 22.10 -35.65
C ASN A 169 -4.17 22.28 -35.22
N ARG A 170 -3.34 22.87 -36.09
CA ARG A 170 -1.91 23.15 -35.82
C ARG A 170 -1.68 24.06 -34.60
N SER A 171 -2.68 24.84 -34.21
CA SER A 171 -2.68 25.70 -33.01
C SER A 171 -2.87 24.93 -31.69
N GLY A 172 -3.19 23.63 -31.75
CA GLY A 172 -3.48 22.79 -30.58
C GLY A 172 -4.91 22.91 -30.06
N HIS A 173 -5.81 23.55 -30.81
CA HIS A 173 -7.26 23.49 -30.57
C HIS A 173 -7.84 22.27 -31.27
N ILE A 174 -8.91 21.72 -30.69
CA ILE A 174 -9.66 20.61 -31.27
C ILE A 174 -11.05 21.11 -31.65
N TYR A 175 -11.41 20.88 -32.91
CA TYR A 175 -12.75 21.13 -33.45
C TYR A 175 -13.39 19.78 -33.71
N PHE A 176 -14.64 19.62 -33.29
CA PHE A 176 -15.40 18.39 -33.50
C PHE A 176 -16.88 18.69 -33.45
N SER A 177 -17.72 17.75 -33.86
CA SER A 177 -19.16 17.86 -33.74
C SER A 177 -19.67 16.74 -32.84
N ILE A 178 -20.58 17.05 -31.92
CA ILE A 178 -21.33 16.02 -31.21
C ILE A 178 -22.63 15.77 -31.95
N LYS A 179 -22.98 14.49 -32.11
CA LYS A 179 -24.27 14.06 -32.66
C LYS A 179 -25.04 13.21 -31.65
N ASP A 180 -26.36 13.28 -31.74
CA ASP A 180 -27.29 12.30 -31.21
C ASP A 180 -28.14 11.73 -32.37
N GLU A 181 -29.28 11.09 -32.08
CA GLU A 181 -30.16 10.50 -33.09
C GLU A 181 -30.81 11.54 -34.04
N TYR A 182 -30.96 12.80 -33.60
CA TYR A 182 -31.78 13.80 -34.29
C TYR A 182 -31.01 15.08 -34.63
N SER A 183 -29.91 15.37 -33.93
CA SER A 183 -29.24 16.66 -33.93
C SER A 183 -27.72 16.55 -33.98
N LEU A 184 -27.08 17.58 -34.55
CA LEU A 184 -25.64 17.75 -34.58
C LEU A 184 -25.26 19.14 -34.07
N LEU A 185 -24.27 19.20 -33.19
CA LEU A 185 -23.78 20.42 -32.57
C LEU A 185 -22.26 20.55 -32.74
N ASN A 186 -21.83 21.66 -33.33
CA ASN A 186 -20.40 21.97 -33.48
C ASN A 186 -19.79 22.38 -32.15
N CYS A 187 -18.60 21.86 -31.88
CA CYS A 187 -17.88 22.00 -30.62
C CYS A 187 -16.44 22.46 -30.86
N VAL A 188 -15.96 23.34 -29.99
CA VAL A 188 -14.58 23.83 -29.99
C VAL A 188 -13.99 23.66 -28.61
N MET A 189 -12.80 23.06 -28.53
CA MET A 189 -12.04 22.93 -27.30
C MET A 189 -10.68 23.60 -27.46
N PHE A 190 -10.42 24.63 -26.63
CA PHE A 190 -9.16 25.37 -26.67
C PHE A 190 -8.01 24.57 -26.07
N LYS A 191 -6.78 24.92 -26.47
CA LYS A 191 -5.54 24.19 -26.16
C LYS A 191 -5.34 24.00 -24.66
N THR A 192 -5.66 25.02 -23.86
CA THR A 192 -5.59 24.99 -22.40
C THR A 192 -6.46 23.89 -21.81
N SER A 193 -7.69 23.75 -22.30
CA SER A 193 -8.62 22.69 -21.89
C SER A 193 -8.21 21.32 -22.45
N VAL A 194 -7.72 21.26 -23.69
CA VAL A 194 -7.24 20.02 -24.32
C VAL A 194 -6.08 19.41 -23.53
N ASN A 195 -5.14 20.24 -23.05
CA ASN A 195 -4.01 19.80 -22.24
C ASN A 195 -4.44 19.18 -20.89
N ASN A 196 -5.64 19.50 -20.40
CA ASN A 196 -6.17 18.95 -19.16
C ASN A 196 -6.94 17.63 -19.35
N LEU A 197 -6.99 17.10 -20.59
CA LEU A 197 -7.64 15.82 -20.85
C LEU A 197 -6.79 14.66 -20.37
N THR A 198 -7.43 13.72 -19.68
CA THR A 198 -6.83 12.45 -19.24
C THR A 198 -6.83 11.39 -20.35
N PHE A 199 -7.48 11.65 -21.48
CA PHE A 199 -7.59 10.73 -22.61
C PHE A 199 -7.55 11.48 -23.95
N LYS A 200 -7.22 10.77 -25.03
CA LYS A 200 -7.23 11.32 -26.38
C LYS A 200 -8.58 11.02 -27.05
N PRO A 201 -9.42 12.02 -27.34
CA PRO A 201 -10.72 11.79 -27.96
C PRO A 201 -10.57 11.23 -29.38
N GLN A 202 -11.50 10.35 -29.77
CA GLN A 202 -11.60 9.72 -31.09
C GLN A 202 -13.02 9.86 -31.66
N VAL A 203 -13.14 9.77 -32.99
CA VAL A 203 -14.45 9.70 -33.64
C VAL A 203 -15.16 8.42 -33.20
N GLY A 204 -16.42 8.52 -32.81
CA GLY A 204 -17.21 7.42 -32.25
C GLY A 204 -17.20 7.35 -30.72
N ASP A 205 -16.36 8.12 -30.03
CA ASP A 205 -16.39 8.16 -28.57
C ASP A 205 -17.70 8.80 -28.07
N LYS A 206 -18.40 8.11 -27.17
CA LYS A 206 -19.48 8.70 -26.38
C LYS A 206 -18.87 9.52 -25.25
N VAL A 207 -19.25 10.80 -25.15
CA VAL A 207 -18.65 11.73 -24.20
C VAL A 207 -19.71 12.61 -23.53
N ILE A 208 -19.38 13.05 -22.32
CA ILE A 208 -20.08 14.09 -21.58
C ILE A 208 -19.21 15.35 -21.62
N LEU A 209 -19.74 16.42 -22.21
CA LEU A 209 -19.08 17.71 -22.31
C LEU A 209 -19.66 18.68 -21.29
N ARG A 210 -18.82 19.53 -20.70
CA ARG A 210 -19.23 20.73 -19.98
C ARG A 210 -18.77 21.97 -20.73
N GLY A 211 -19.66 22.90 -20.99
CA GLY A 211 -19.34 24.08 -21.78
C GLY A 211 -20.39 25.17 -21.73
N ASN A 212 -20.23 26.16 -22.61
CA ASN A 212 -21.17 27.24 -22.87
C ASN A 212 -21.47 27.34 -24.36
N ILE A 213 -22.73 27.56 -24.74
CA ILE A 213 -23.11 27.84 -26.12
C ILE A 213 -22.70 29.29 -26.44
N THR A 214 -22.12 29.49 -27.62
CA THR A 214 -21.75 30.81 -28.15
C THR A 214 -22.00 30.81 -29.66
N LEU A 215 -21.95 31.97 -30.29
CA LEU A 215 -22.17 32.14 -31.71
C LEU A 215 -20.89 32.61 -32.41
N TYR A 216 -20.49 31.89 -33.46
CA TYR A 216 -19.35 32.25 -34.29
C TYR A 216 -19.75 33.36 -35.28
N GLU A 217 -19.50 34.60 -34.88
CA GLU A 217 -19.96 35.82 -35.58
C GLU A 217 -19.68 35.84 -37.09
N PRO A 218 -18.49 35.42 -37.60
CA PRO A 218 -18.22 35.48 -39.04
C PRO A 218 -19.13 34.62 -39.92
N ARG A 219 -19.79 33.59 -39.36
CA ARG A 219 -20.68 32.68 -40.11
C ARG A 219 -22.08 32.56 -39.50
N GLY A 220 -22.38 33.23 -38.40
CA GLY A 220 -23.68 33.14 -37.74
C GLY A 220 -23.99 31.76 -37.11
N THR A 221 -23.01 30.87 -36.99
CA THR A 221 -23.25 29.48 -36.54
C THR A 221 -23.06 29.35 -35.03
N TYR A 222 -24.05 28.80 -34.33
CA TYR A 222 -23.91 28.49 -32.92
C TYR A 222 -22.99 27.27 -32.72
N GLN A 223 -22.24 27.28 -31.61
CA GLN A 223 -21.27 26.27 -31.26
C GLN A 223 -21.13 26.14 -29.74
N LEU A 224 -20.74 24.96 -29.28
CA LEU A 224 -20.39 24.73 -27.88
C LEU A 224 -18.90 24.99 -27.64
N LEU A 225 -18.60 25.90 -26.73
CA LEU A 225 -17.26 26.05 -26.20
C LEU A 225 -17.04 25.07 -25.05
N VAL A 226 -16.24 24.04 -25.30
CA VAL A 226 -16.02 22.92 -24.38
C VAL A 226 -14.92 23.29 -23.39
N LYS A 227 -15.26 23.27 -22.10
CA LYS A 227 -14.32 23.50 -20.99
C LYS A 227 -13.78 22.20 -20.42
N GLU A 228 -14.63 21.17 -20.30
CA GLU A 228 -14.29 19.84 -19.80
C GLU A 228 -14.95 18.77 -20.68
N MET A 229 -14.27 17.64 -20.89
CA MET A 229 -14.79 16.48 -21.60
C MET A 229 -14.43 15.22 -20.82
N LYS A 230 -15.41 14.32 -20.67
CA LYS A 230 -15.25 13.02 -20.02
C LYS A 230 -15.83 11.94 -20.93
N LYS A 231 -15.19 10.78 -21.03
CA LYS A 231 -15.75 9.64 -21.76
C LYS A 231 -16.95 9.06 -20.98
N GLU A 232 -18.06 8.80 -21.67
CA GLU A 232 -19.25 8.16 -21.11
C GLU A 232 -18.93 6.66 -20.89
N GLY A 233 -19.16 6.14 -19.67
CA GLY A 233 -18.90 4.74 -19.30
C GLY A 233 -17.78 4.50 -18.27
N GLN A 234 -16.76 5.37 -18.19
CA GLN A 234 -15.68 5.21 -17.18
C GLN A 234 -16.16 5.42 -15.74
N GLY A 235 -17.15 6.29 -15.53
CA GLY A 235 -17.69 6.57 -14.19
C GLY A 235 -18.42 5.38 -13.58
N ASP A 236 -19.22 4.67 -14.37
CA ASP A 236 -20.06 3.57 -13.89
C ASP A 236 -19.23 2.32 -13.59
N LEU A 237 -18.28 1.97 -14.47
CA LEU A 237 -17.33 0.88 -14.23
C LEU A 237 -16.45 1.18 -13.01
N PHE A 238 -15.93 2.40 -12.89
CA PHE A 238 -15.13 2.75 -11.72
C PHE A 238 -15.94 2.71 -10.42
N GLN A 239 -17.20 3.14 -10.44
CA GLN A 239 -18.10 3.00 -9.29
C GLN A 239 -18.37 1.53 -8.94
N GLN A 240 -18.63 0.67 -9.93
CA GLN A 240 -18.81 -0.77 -9.70
C GLN A 240 -17.54 -1.40 -9.10
N PHE A 241 -16.37 -1.04 -9.60
CA PHE A 241 -15.09 -1.48 -9.04
C PHE A 241 -14.93 -1.07 -7.57
N LEU A 242 -15.21 0.19 -7.24
CA LEU A 242 -15.13 0.67 -5.85
C LEU A 242 -16.14 -0.04 -4.94
N GLN A 243 -17.37 -0.27 -5.41
CA GLN A 243 -18.39 -1.01 -4.66
C GLN A 243 -17.94 -2.44 -4.37
N LEU A 244 -17.46 -3.16 -5.40
CA LEU A 244 -17.00 -4.53 -5.25
C LEU A 244 -15.75 -4.61 -4.38
N LYS A 245 -14.79 -3.70 -4.57
CA LYS A 245 -13.59 -3.60 -3.73
C LYS A 245 -13.96 -3.42 -2.26
N ASN A 246 -14.85 -2.48 -1.94
CA ASN A 246 -15.29 -2.24 -0.57
C ASN A 246 -16.00 -3.48 0.01
N LYS A 247 -16.88 -4.12 -0.76
CA LYS A 247 -17.58 -5.36 -0.36
C LYS A 247 -16.58 -6.47 0.03
N LEU A 248 -15.66 -6.80 -0.86
CA LEU A 248 -14.69 -7.89 -0.63
C LEU A 248 -13.64 -7.55 0.44
N GLN A 249 -13.32 -6.25 0.61
CA GLN A 249 -12.46 -5.80 1.70
C GLN A 249 -13.13 -6.00 3.06
N ILE A 250 -14.42 -5.68 3.19
CA ILE A 250 -15.18 -5.91 4.44
C ILE A 250 -15.27 -7.40 4.77
N GLU A 251 -15.38 -8.25 3.74
CA GLU A 251 -15.36 -9.71 3.90
C GLU A 251 -13.96 -10.27 4.25
N GLY A 252 -12.91 -9.46 4.19
CA GLY A 252 -11.55 -9.85 4.59
C GLY A 252 -10.75 -10.62 3.53
N LEU A 253 -11.18 -10.62 2.26
CA LEU A 253 -10.49 -11.35 1.19
C LEU A 253 -9.11 -10.77 0.85
N PHE A 254 -8.84 -9.51 1.23
CA PHE A 254 -7.58 -8.82 0.95
C PHE A 254 -6.59 -8.89 2.12
N GLU A 255 -6.96 -9.53 3.22
CA GLU A 255 -6.16 -9.54 4.44
C GLU A 255 -4.79 -10.20 4.22
N PRO A 256 -3.67 -9.54 4.60
CA PRO A 256 -2.33 -10.09 4.41
C PRO A 256 -2.13 -11.46 5.07
N ASN A 257 -2.83 -11.73 6.19
CA ASN A 257 -2.74 -12.99 6.92
C ASN A 257 -3.32 -14.19 6.14
N ASN A 258 -4.18 -13.93 5.15
CA ASN A 258 -4.77 -14.97 4.31
C ASN A 258 -3.89 -15.30 3.08
N LYS A 259 -2.85 -14.50 2.83
CA LYS A 259 -1.97 -14.65 1.67
C LYS A 259 -0.92 -15.73 1.92
N LYS A 260 -0.70 -16.58 0.93
CA LYS A 260 0.23 -17.71 0.95
C LYS A 260 1.63 -17.27 0.50
N PRO A 261 2.70 -17.77 1.15
CA PRO A 261 4.06 -17.47 0.71
C PRO A 261 4.37 -18.19 -0.60
N ILE A 262 5.03 -17.49 -1.54
CA ILE A 262 5.52 -18.10 -2.77
C ILE A 262 6.72 -19.01 -2.46
N PRO A 263 6.73 -20.28 -2.92
CA PRO A 263 7.85 -21.18 -2.72
C PRO A 263 9.14 -20.64 -3.33
N LYS A 264 10.23 -20.63 -2.54
CA LYS A 264 11.55 -20.11 -2.98
C LYS A 264 12.18 -20.93 -4.10
N PHE A 265 11.88 -22.23 -4.17
CA PHE A 265 12.43 -23.18 -5.14
C PHE A 265 11.31 -24.02 -5.77
N PRO A 266 10.49 -23.46 -6.67
CA PRO A 266 9.44 -24.23 -7.32
C PRO A 266 10.03 -25.23 -8.31
N LYS A 267 9.31 -26.33 -8.50
CA LYS A 267 9.56 -27.34 -9.53
C LYS A 267 8.65 -27.14 -10.74
N SER A 268 7.44 -26.67 -10.51
CA SER A 268 6.42 -26.48 -11.55
C SER A 268 5.60 -25.21 -11.33
N ILE A 269 5.36 -24.48 -12.42
CA ILE A 269 4.58 -23.25 -12.42
C ILE A 269 3.50 -23.37 -13.50
N ALA A 270 2.25 -23.07 -13.13
CA ALA A 270 1.15 -22.92 -14.07
C ALA A 270 1.04 -21.45 -14.49
N VAL A 271 0.83 -21.20 -15.78
CA VAL A 271 0.64 -19.86 -16.33
C VAL A 271 -0.72 -19.80 -17.01
N ILE A 272 -1.58 -18.92 -16.55
CA ILE A 272 -2.92 -18.66 -17.11
C ILE A 272 -2.84 -17.35 -17.89
N THR A 273 -2.83 -17.43 -19.21
CA THR A 273 -2.75 -16.28 -20.11
C THR A 273 -3.17 -16.67 -21.53
N SER A 274 -3.17 -15.72 -22.46
CA SER A 274 -3.43 -16.01 -23.87
C SER A 274 -2.26 -16.79 -24.50
N PRO A 275 -2.54 -17.77 -25.38
CA PRO A 275 -1.48 -18.54 -26.05
C PRO A 275 -0.64 -17.69 -27.00
N THR A 276 -1.24 -16.62 -27.52
CA THR A 276 -0.62 -15.65 -28.41
C THR A 276 -0.32 -14.36 -27.65
N GLY A 277 0.93 -13.88 -27.72
CA GLY A 277 1.31 -12.56 -27.19
C GLY A 277 2.73 -12.50 -26.63
N ALA A 278 3.19 -11.28 -26.37
CA ALA A 278 4.49 -11.04 -25.74
C ALA A 278 4.54 -11.54 -24.28
N VAL A 279 3.40 -11.51 -23.58
CA VAL A 279 3.26 -11.89 -22.15
C VAL A 279 3.83 -13.28 -21.85
N ILE A 280 3.40 -14.30 -22.59
CA ILE A 280 3.86 -15.67 -22.37
C ILE A 280 5.35 -15.83 -22.73
N GLN A 281 5.81 -15.16 -23.79
CA GLN A 281 7.22 -15.19 -24.19
C GLN A 281 8.12 -14.52 -23.14
N ASP A 282 7.68 -13.41 -22.56
CA ASP A 282 8.38 -12.70 -21.49
C ASP A 282 8.55 -13.59 -20.24
N ILE A 283 7.49 -14.30 -19.85
CA ILE A 283 7.54 -15.26 -18.75
C ILE A 283 8.50 -16.41 -19.08
N ILE A 284 8.37 -17.04 -20.25
CA ILE A 284 9.22 -18.15 -20.67
C ILE A 284 10.70 -17.74 -20.71
N ASN A 285 11.02 -16.61 -21.31
CA ASN A 285 12.39 -16.11 -21.45
C ASN A 285 13.00 -15.78 -20.07
N THR A 286 12.21 -15.17 -19.19
CA THR A 286 12.65 -14.82 -17.85
C THR A 286 12.95 -16.07 -17.02
N VAL A 287 12.04 -17.06 -17.02
CA VAL A 287 12.24 -18.32 -16.31
C VAL A 287 13.43 -19.10 -16.87
N LYS A 288 13.57 -19.22 -18.20
CA LYS A 288 14.71 -19.90 -18.83
C LYS A 288 16.05 -19.27 -18.44
N ARG A 289 16.10 -17.93 -18.36
CA ARG A 289 17.31 -17.19 -17.97
C ARG A 289 17.62 -17.36 -16.48
N ARG A 290 16.62 -17.26 -15.61
CA ARG A 290 16.81 -17.25 -14.14
C ARG A 290 16.92 -18.64 -13.53
N PHE A 291 16.05 -19.56 -13.94
CA PHE A 291 15.98 -20.90 -13.37
C PHE A 291 15.43 -21.94 -14.38
N PRO A 292 16.26 -22.42 -15.33
CA PRO A 292 15.82 -23.26 -16.46
C PRO A 292 15.35 -24.67 -16.10
N LYS A 293 15.44 -25.09 -14.83
CA LYS A 293 15.04 -26.44 -14.38
C LYS A 293 13.54 -26.57 -14.06
N ILE A 294 12.78 -25.48 -14.12
CA ILE A 294 11.34 -25.47 -13.84
C ILE A 294 10.54 -25.99 -15.03
N THR A 295 9.46 -26.71 -14.73
CA THR A 295 8.43 -27.05 -15.70
C THR A 295 7.37 -25.94 -15.75
N LEU A 296 7.19 -25.31 -16.90
CA LEU A 296 6.10 -24.34 -17.14
C LEU A 296 4.95 -25.04 -17.86
N SER A 297 3.73 -24.90 -17.36
CA SER A 297 2.51 -25.38 -18.01
C SER A 297 1.58 -24.22 -18.33
N LEU A 298 1.24 -24.06 -19.61
CA LEU A 298 0.34 -23.02 -20.08
C LEU A 298 -1.11 -23.51 -20.02
N PHE A 299 -1.96 -22.73 -19.37
CA PHE A 299 -3.41 -22.86 -19.39
C PHE A 299 -3.98 -21.72 -20.22
N GLU A 300 -4.34 -22.04 -21.46
CA GLU A 300 -4.76 -21.07 -22.46
C GLU A 300 -6.14 -20.51 -22.14
N VAL A 301 -6.26 -19.18 -22.08
CA VAL A 301 -7.52 -18.48 -21.82
C VAL A 301 -7.66 -17.24 -22.68
N SER A 302 -8.92 -16.81 -22.91
CA SER A 302 -9.15 -15.44 -23.36
C SER A 302 -8.94 -14.48 -22.18
N VAL A 303 -8.10 -13.47 -22.38
CA VAL A 303 -7.76 -12.45 -21.36
C VAL A 303 -8.49 -11.12 -21.59
N GLN A 304 -9.42 -11.09 -22.54
CA GLN A 304 -10.27 -9.95 -22.88
C GLN A 304 -11.57 -10.42 -23.56
N GLY A 305 -12.59 -9.56 -23.58
CA GLY A 305 -13.89 -9.83 -24.20
C GLY A 305 -14.93 -10.45 -23.27
N GLU A 306 -16.16 -10.53 -23.76
CA GLU A 306 -17.30 -11.08 -23.02
C GLU A 306 -17.08 -12.58 -22.71
N ASN A 307 -17.20 -12.96 -21.44
CA ASN A 307 -16.94 -14.32 -20.89
C ASN A 307 -15.46 -14.68 -20.65
N ALA A 308 -14.52 -13.74 -20.76
CA ALA A 308 -13.12 -14.00 -20.41
C ALA A 308 -12.97 -14.46 -18.95
N GLU A 309 -13.73 -13.86 -18.02
CA GLU A 309 -13.74 -14.19 -16.60
C GLU A 309 -14.09 -15.67 -16.35
N LYS A 310 -15.07 -16.22 -17.07
CA LYS A 310 -15.46 -17.64 -16.95
C LYS A 310 -14.36 -18.58 -17.44
N SER A 311 -13.67 -18.20 -18.52
CA SER A 311 -12.52 -18.96 -19.04
C SER A 311 -11.38 -18.99 -18.03
N ILE A 312 -11.06 -17.85 -17.42
CA ILE A 312 -10.00 -17.71 -16.41
C ILE A 312 -10.35 -18.54 -15.18
N ILE A 313 -11.58 -18.44 -14.66
CA ILE A 313 -12.03 -19.24 -13.50
C ILE A 313 -11.91 -20.74 -13.78
N LYS A 314 -12.32 -21.19 -14.98
CA LYS A 314 -12.21 -22.61 -15.36
C LYS A 314 -10.75 -23.07 -15.40
N ALA A 315 -9.87 -22.29 -16.02
CA ALA A 315 -8.45 -22.60 -16.08
C ALA A 315 -7.80 -22.60 -14.69
N LEU A 316 -8.18 -21.65 -13.83
CA LEU A 316 -7.71 -21.58 -12.45
C LEU A 316 -8.07 -22.82 -11.65
N LYS A 317 -9.34 -23.25 -11.72
CA LYS A 317 -9.80 -24.51 -11.11
C LYS A 317 -9.02 -25.72 -11.62
N GLN A 318 -8.80 -25.78 -12.93
CA GLN A 318 -8.04 -26.88 -13.54
C GLN A 318 -6.58 -26.91 -13.09
N ALA A 319 -5.95 -25.75 -12.94
CA ALA A 319 -4.59 -25.62 -12.46
C ALA A 319 -4.48 -25.99 -10.97
N ASP A 320 -5.37 -25.50 -10.12
CA ASP A 320 -5.35 -25.75 -8.66
C ASP A 320 -5.66 -27.22 -8.32
N THR A 321 -6.52 -27.88 -9.11
CA THR A 321 -6.92 -29.29 -8.90
C THR A 321 -6.14 -30.29 -9.76
N TYR A 322 -5.06 -29.85 -10.41
CA TYR A 322 -4.28 -30.69 -11.30
C TYR A 322 -3.66 -31.89 -10.57
N LYS A 323 -3.57 -33.05 -11.25
CA LYS A 323 -3.10 -34.31 -10.64
C LYS A 323 -1.73 -34.16 -9.96
N THR A 324 -0.83 -33.44 -10.61
CA THR A 324 0.43 -33.00 -10.03
C THR A 324 0.29 -31.54 -9.61
N PRO A 325 0.32 -31.22 -8.30
CA PRO A 325 0.09 -29.86 -7.84
C PRO A 325 1.21 -28.94 -8.34
N PHE A 326 0.81 -27.75 -8.82
CA PHE A 326 1.76 -26.69 -9.13
C PHE A 326 2.21 -26.00 -7.85
N ASP A 327 3.46 -25.53 -7.85
CA ASP A 327 4.01 -24.80 -6.70
C ASP A 327 3.52 -23.35 -6.67
N THR A 328 3.28 -22.77 -7.85
CA THR A 328 2.80 -21.40 -8.04
C THR A 328 1.95 -21.31 -9.32
N ILE A 329 0.89 -20.50 -9.29
CA ILE A 329 0.10 -20.12 -10.47
C ILE A 329 0.38 -18.65 -10.79
N ILE A 330 0.60 -18.33 -12.06
CA ILE A 330 0.73 -16.96 -12.55
C ILE A 330 -0.48 -16.65 -13.42
N ILE A 331 -1.26 -15.63 -13.07
CA ILE A 331 -2.31 -15.06 -13.93
C ILE A 331 -1.72 -13.80 -14.54
N ALA A 332 -1.59 -13.76 -15.87
CA ALA A 332 -0.89 -12.67 -16.53
C ALA A 332 -1.65 -12.11 -17.75
N ARG A 333 -1.58 -10.79 -17.88
CA ARG A 333 -2.05 -10.03 -19.04
C ARG A 333 -1.09 -8.84 -19.28
N GLY A 334 -0.99 -8.38 -20.52
CA GLY A 334 -0.30 -7.12 -20.82
C GLY A 334 -1.15 -5.91 -20.43
N GLY A 335 -0.57 -4.70 -20.53
CA GLY A 335 -1.31 -3.46 -20.32
C GLY A 335 -2.50 -3.28 -21.27
N GLY A 336 -3.46 -2.47 -20.87
CA GLY A 336 -4.62 -2.14 -21.70
C GLY A 336 -5.56 -1.17 -21.01
N SER A 337 -6.67 -0.85 -21.68
CA SER A 337 -7.70 0.02 -21.12
C SER A 337 -8.42 -0.65 -19.95
N ILE A 338 -9.12 0.13 -19.12
CA ILE A 338 -9.88 -0.41 -17.97
C ILE A 338 -10.98 -1.36 -18.45
N GLU A 339 -11.52 -1.11 -19.64
CA GLU A 339 -12.52 -1.94 -20.30
C GLU A 339 -11.93 -3.31 -20.65
N ASP A 340 -10.69 -3.36 -21.13
CA ASP A 340 -10.05 -4.64 -21.46
C ASP A 340 -9.65 -5.44 -20.19
N LEU A 341 -9.34 -4.74 -19.10
CA LEU A 341 -9.00 -5.34 -17.80
C LEU A 341 -10.22 -5.77 -16.99
N TRP A 342 -11.43 -5.42 -17.45
CA TRP A 342 -12.64 -5.53 -16.63
C TRP A 342 -12.96 -6.96 -16.21
N CYS A 343 -12.63 -7.96 -17.03
CA CYS A 343 -12.82 -9.38 -16.70
C CYS A 343 -12.08 -9.84 -15.43
N PHE A 344 -11.04 -9.11 -15.00
CA PHE A 344 -10.30 -9.38 -13.77
C PHE A 344 -10.92 -8.73 -12.52
N ASN A 345 -12.01 -7.97 -12.70
CA ASN A 345 -12.83 -7.40 -11.63
C ASN A 345 -14.07 -8.25 -11.33
N ASP A 346 -14.15 -9.50 -11.81
CA ASP A 346 -15.27 -10.39 -11.51
C ASP A 346 -15.21 -10.93 -10.06
N GLU A 347 -16.36 -10.93 -9.39
CA GLU A 347 -16.48 -11.39 -8.00
C GLU A 347 -16.22 -12.90 -7.86
N ASN A 348 -16.64 -13.72 -8.83
CA ASN A 348 -16.43 -15.16 -8.75
C ASN A 348 -14.96 -15.51 -8.95
N LEU A 349 -14.26 -14.79 -9.84
CA LEU A 349 -12.81 -14.93 -10.01
C LEU A 349 -12.08 -14.57 -8.71
N ALA A 350 -12.46 -13.45 -8.08
CA ALA A 350 -11.90 -13.03 -6.79
C ALA A 350 -12.04 -14.14 -5.73
N ARG A 351 -13.25 -14.70 -5.57
CA ARG A 351 -13.50 -15.78 -4.61
C ARG A 351 -12.74 -17.06 -4.95
N GLU A 352 -12.58 -17.36 -6.23
CA GLU A 352 -11.82 -18.54 -6.67
C GLU A 352 -10.33 -18.41 -6.33
N ILE A 353 -9.74 -17.24 -6.55
CA ILE A 353 -8.35 -16.96 -6.18
C ILE A 353 -8.14 -17.11 -4.68
N TYR A 354 -9.06 -16.56 -3.87
CA TYR A 354 -9.01 -16.66 -2.42
C TYR A 354 -9.05 -18.13 -1.93
N ASN A 355 -9.91 -18.95 -2.54
CA ASN A 355 -10.11 -20.35 -2.17
C ASN A 355 -9.06 -21.32 -2.74
N SER A 356 -8.23 -20.87 -3.68
CA SER A 356 -7.17 -21.68 -4.28
C SER A 356 -6.23 -22.26 -3.22
N LYS A 357 -5.70 -23.47 -3.42
CA LYS A 357 -4.70 -24.06 -2.52
C LYS A 357 -3.29 -23.67 -2.93
N THR A 358 -3.02 -23.62 -4.23
CA THR A 358 -1.76 -23.16 -4.80
C THR A 358 -1.67 -21.63 -4.70
N PRO A 359 -0.49 -21.06 -4.36
CA PRO A 359 -0.30 -19.63 -4.31
C PRO A 359 -0.33 -18.99 -5.71
N ILE A 360 -0.93 -17.80 -5.80
CA ILE A 360 -1.23 -17.10 -7.05
C ILE A 360 -0.47 -15.77 -7.12
N ILE A 361 0.22 -15.54 -8.23
CA ILE A 361 0.83 -14.28 -8.59
C ILE A 361 -0.02 -13.62 -9.69
N SER A 362 -0.47 -12.40 -9.44
CA SER A 362 -1.18 -11.58 -10.42
C SER A 362 -0.22 -10.65 -11.18
N ALA A 363 -0.31 -10.61 -12.50
CA ALA A 363 0.47 -9.74 -13.38
C ALA A 363 -0.40 -9.20 -14.52
N ILE A 364 -1.44 -8.44 -14.18
CA ILE A 364 -2.52 -8.08 -15.10
C ILE A 364 -2.35 -6.68 -15.71
N GLY A 365 -1.78 -5.72 -14.97
CA GLY A 365 -1.69 -4.32 -15.37
C GLY A 365 -0.40 -3.65 -14.93
N HIS A 366 -0.20 -2.39 -15.36
CA HIS A 366 0.98 -1.61 -14.99
C HIS A 366 0.81 -0.90 -13.63
N GLN A 367 1.73 -0.02 -13.24
CA GLN A 367 1.76 0.61 -11.91
C GLN A 367 0.46 1.30 -11.50
N THR A 368 -0.34 1.80 -12.44
CA THR A 368 -1.60 2.51 -12.19
C THR A 368 -2.85 1.63 -12.29
N ASP A 369 -2.73 0.45 -12.88
CA ASP A 369 -3.87 -0.36 -13.30
C ASP A 369 -4.07 -1.47 -12.26
N PHE A 370 -4.99 -1.24 -11.33
CA PHE A 370 -5.32 -2.21 -10.28
C PHE A 370 -6.66 -2.87 -10.56
N THR A 371 -6.69 -4.19 -10.42
CA THR A 371 -7.89 -5.02 -10.54
C THR A 371 -8.20 -5.71 -9.22
N ILE A 372 -9.43 -6.21 -9.05
CA ILE A 372 -9.79 -7.00 -7.87
C ILE A 372 -8.91 -8.25 -7.75
N CYS A 373 -8.59 -8.90 -8.87
CA CYS A 373 -7.66 -10.02 -8.92
C CYS A 373 -6.31 -9.69 -8.25
N ASP A 374 -5.77 -8.47 -8.47
CA ASP A 374 -4.51 -8.05 -7.85
C ASP A 374 -4.58 -7.92 -6.32
N PHE A 375 -5.74 -7.54 -5.78
CA PHE A 375 -5.92 -7.39 -4.35
C PHE A 375 -6.05 -8.73 -3.64
N VAL A 376 -6.75 -9.69 -4.26
CA VAL A 376 -6.97 -11.03 -3.70
C VAL A 376 -5.76 -11.95 -3.88
N ALA A 377 -5.01 -11.79 -4.96
CA ALA A 377 -3.82 -12.60 -5.20
C ALA A 377 -2.81 -12.52 -4.04
N ASP A 378 -2.06 -13.60 -3.87
CA ASP A 378 -1.06 -13.70 -2.80
C ASP A 378 0.05 -12.68 -3.00
N ILE A 379 0.48 -12.48 -4.25
CA ILE A 379 1.44 -11.44 -4.63
C ILE A 379 1.01 -10.78 -5.95
N ARG A 380 1.14 -9.44 -6.01
CA ARG A 380 1.01 -8.67 -7.25
C ARG A 380 2.39 -8.40 -7.85
N ALA A 381 2.48 -8.55 -9.16
CA ALA A 381 3.60 -8.11 -9.98
C ALA A 381 3.15 -7.02 -10.96
N GLU A 382 3.99 -6.01 -11.17
CA GLU A 382 3.71 -4.89 -12.09
C GLU A 382 3.84 -5.25 -13.57
N THR A 383 4.49 -6.38 -13.87
CA THR A 383 4.72 -6.87 -15.23
C THR A 383 4.76 -8.40 -15.26
N PRO A 384 4.48 -9.03 -16.43
CA PRO A 384 4.66 -10.47 -16.62
C PRO A 384 6.09 -10.93 -16.33
N THR A 385 7.10 -10.13 -16.70
CA THR A 385 8.50 -10.40 -16.37
C THR A 385 8.71 -10.42 -14.85
N ALA A 386 8.21 -9.42 -14.11
CA ALA A 386 8.32 -9.36 -12.67
C ALA A 386 7.62 -10.54 -11.98
N ALA A 387 6.49 -11.02 -12.50
CA ALA A 387 5.85 -12.22 -11.97
C ALA A 387 6.74 -13.46 -12.13
N ALA A 388 7.39 -13.62 -13.28
CA ALA A 388 8.36 -14.70 -13.47
C ALA A 388 9.57 -14.56 -12.53
N GLU A 389 10.02 -13.34 -12.23
CA GLU A 389 11.11 -13.11 -11.27
C GLU A 389 10.71 -13.41 -9.82
N LEU A 390 9.49 -13.05 -9.42
CA LEU A 390 8.95 -13.37 -8.09
C LEU A 390 8.69 -14.87 -7.93
N ALA A 391 8.29 -15.53 -9.01
CA ALA A 391 8.09 -16.97 -9.02
C ALA A 391 9.41 -17.76 -9.05
N THR A 392 10.55 -17.17 -9.44
CA THR A 392 11.79 -17.94 -9.66
C THR A 392 13.03 -17.37 -8.99
N PRO A 393 13.84 -18.21 -8.33
CA PRO A 393 15.12 -17.75 -7.79
C PRO A 393 16.11 -17.47 -8.91
N ASN A 394 17.09 -16.62 -8.65
CA ASN A 394 18.17 -16.35 -9.61
C ASN A 394 19.32 -17.35 -9.42
N LEU A 395 19.55 -18.20 -10.43
CA LEU A 395 20.62 -19.19 -10.42
C LEU A 395 22.02 -18.57 -10.32
N PHE A 396 22.23 -17.36 -10.84
CA PHE A 396 23.50 -16.64 -10.70
C PHE A 396 23.76 -16.27 -9.23
N ASP A 397 22.78 -15.65 -8.57
CA ASP A 397 22.89 -15.24 -7.17
C ASP A 397 23.08 -16.46 -6.26
N LEU A 398 22.35 -17.55 -6.51
CA LEU A 398 22.52 -18.81 -5.77
C LEU A 398 23.93 -19.40 -5.93
N LYS A 399 24.49 -19.38 -7.14
CA LYS A 399 25.87 -19.83 -7.37
C LYS A 399 26.87 -18.96 -6.63
N GLN A 400 26.66 -17.64 -6.62
CA GLN A 400 27.53 -16.71 -5.92
C GLN A 400 27.45 -16.93 -4.40
N GLU A 401 26.25 -17.08 -3.85
CA GLU A 401 26.04 -17.36 -2.43
C GLU A 401 26.72 -18.67 -2.02
N LEU A 402 26.57 -19.73 -2.82
CA LEU A 402 27.19 -21.03 -2.58
C LEU A 402 28.72 -20.94 -2.61
N ASN A 403 29.29 -20.21 -3.57
CA ASN A 403 30.74 -19.98 -3.64
C ASN A 403 31.26 -19.17 -2.45
N ASN A 404 30.50 -18.19 -1.99
CA ASN A 404 30.86 -17.41 -0.80
C ASN A 404 30.84 -18.28 0.46
N LYS A 405 29.79 -19.09 0.66
CA LYS A 405 29.74 -20.05 1.77
C LYS A 405 30.90 -21.05 1.71
N LYS A 406 31.22 -21.58 0.54
CA LYS A 406 32.39 -22.46 0.32
C LYS A 406 33.70 -21.79 0.76
N ARG A 407 33.92 -20.53 0.35
CA ARG A 407 35.12 -19.76 0.73
C ARG A 407 35.21 -19.55 2.24
N ILE A 408 34.09 -19.24 2.90
CA ILE A 408 34.04 -19.07 4.36
C ILE A 408 34.41 -20.37 5.06
N ILE A 409 33.86 -21.51 4.62
CA ILE A 409 34.17 -22.82 5.20
C ILE A 409 35.66 -23.15 5.05
N ILE A 410 36.22 -22.97 3.86
CA ILE A 410 37.64 -23.25 3.60
C ILE A 410 38.53 -22.39 4.51
N LYS A 411 38.29 -21.08 4.58
CA LYS A 411 39.06 -20.18 5.47
C LYS A 411 38.93 -20.56 6.93
N SER A 412 37.74 -20.97 7.37
CA SER A 412 37.53 -21.40 8.75
C SER A 412 38.29 -22.69 9.07
N LEU A 413 38.40 -23.61 8.11
CA LEU A 413 39.18 -24.84 8.26
C LEU A 413 40.68 -24.57 8.28
N GLU A 414 41.17 -23.73 7.35
CA GLU A 414 42.57 -23.29 7.29
C GLU A 414 42.99 -22.63 8.61
N HIS A 415 42.20 -21.67 9.09
CA HIS A 415 42.47 -21.00 10.37
C HIS A 415 42.46 -21.97 11.57
N ASN A 416 41.55 -22.96 11.57
CA ASN A 416 41.54 -23.97 12.64
C ASN A 416 42.81 -24.83 12.60
N LEU A 417 43.22 -25.28 11.41
CA LEU A 417 44.44 -26.05 11.22
C LEU A 417 45.68 -25.28 11.67
N GLU A 418 45.81 -24.02 11.26
CA GLU A 418 46.91 -23.13 11.70
C GLU A 418 46.94 -22.99 13.22
N ASN A 419 45.79 -22.74 13.86
CA ASN A 419 45.71 -22.64 15.31
C ASN A 419 46.10 -23.95 16.02
N LYS A 420 45.73 -25.11 15.45
CA LYS A 420 46.12 -26.42 16.00
C LYS A 420 47.61 -26.69 15.82
N GLN A 421 48.19 -26.33 14.68
CA GLN A 421 49.64 -26.44 14.42
C GLN A 421 50.43 -25.54 15.38
N MET A 422 50.02 -24.28 15.54
CA MET A 422 50.65 -23.36 16.49
C MET A 422 50.54 -23.87 17.93
N ARG A 423 49.41 -24.45 18.32
CA ARG A 423 49.26 -25.07 19.63
C ARG A 423 50.19 -26.28 19.81
N LEU A 424 50.39 -27.09 18.77
CA LEU A 424 51.31 -28.22 18.81
C LEU A 424 52.75 -27.74 19.00
N ILE A 425 53.20 -26.75 18.23
CA ILE A 425 54.53 -26.14 18.34
C ILE A 425 54.73 -25.53 19.74
N ASN A 426 53.74 -24.81 20.26
CA ASN A 426 53.80 -24.23 21.60
C ASN A 426 53.89 -25.30 22.70
N LEU A 427 53.18 -26.43 22.55
CA LEU A 427 53.25 -27.54 23.49
C LEU A 427 54.62 -28.23 23.42
N GLU A 428 55.13 -28.47 22.22
CA GLU A 428 56.44 -29.06 21.98
C GLU A 428 57.55 -28.21 22.61
N THR A 429 57.59 -26.91 22.31
CA THR A 429 58.54 -25.96 22.91
C THR A 429 58.41 -25.86 24.43
N SER A 430 57.18 -25.92 24.96
CA SER A 430 56.94 -25.92 26.41
C SER A 430 57.47 -27.18 27.09
N ILE A 431 57.29 -28.36 26.46
CA ILE A 431 57.82 -29.63 26.96
C ILE A 431 59.35 -29.59 26.97
N PHE A 432 59.99 -29.18 25.86
CA PHE A 432 61.46 -29.09 25.80
C PHE A 432 62.01 -28.13 26.85
N SER A 433 61.43 -26.94 26.96
CA SER A 433 61.85 -25.95 27.97
C SER A 433 61.69 -26.48 29.40
N SER A 434 60.59 -27.19 29.68
CA SER A 434 60.34 -27.79 30.99
C SER A 434 61.33 -28.92 31.30
N LEU A 435 61.66 -29.74 30.31
CA LEU A 435 62.66 -30.80 30.44
C LEU A 435 64.06 -30.23 30.68
N GLU A 436 64.46 -29.19 29.93
CA GLU A 436 65.73 -28.50 30.13
C GLU A 436 65.85 -27.90 31.52
N LEU A 437 64.81 -27.21 31.99
CA LEU A 437 64.75 -26.67 33.35
C LEU A 437 64.84 -27.79 34.39
N ASN A 438 64.11 -28.90 34.21
CA ASN A 438 64.14 -30.02 35.13
C ASN A 438 65.54 -30.67 35.16
N LEU A 439 66.15 -30.94 34.01
CA LEU A 439 67.51 -31.47 33.92
C LEU A 439 68.54 -30.53 34.58
N LYS A 440 68.42 -29.22 34.35
CA LYS A 440 69.29 -28.21 34.97
C LYS A 440 69.14 -28.21 36.50
N THR A 441 67.92 -28.25 37.01
CA THR A 441 67.67 -28.33 38.46
C THR A 441 68.20 -29.64 39.06
N LYS A 442 67.99 -30.78 38.40
CA LYS A 442 68.52 -32.09 38.84
C LYS A 442 70.04 -32.12 38.83
N LYS A 443 70.68 -31.55 37.80
CA LYS A 443 72.14 -31.43 37.73
C LYS A 443 72.69 -30.55 38.87
N LEU A 444 72.02 -29.45 39.19
CA LEU A 444 72.38 -28.59 40.32
C LEU A 444 72.21 -29.34 41.66
N GLN A 445 71.12 -30.07 41.84
CA GLN A 445 70.89 -30.91 43.03
C GLN A 445 71.99 -31.96 43.20
N LEU A 446 72.35 -32.66 42.12
CA LEU A 446 73.42 -33.64 42.11
C LEU A 446 74.78 -33.01 42.45
N GLN A 447 75.07 -31.84 41.88
CA GLN A 447 76.29 -31.09 42.18
C GLN A 447 76.34 -30.70 43.66
N ASN A 448 75.26 -30.18 44.22
CA ASN A 448 75.15 -29.85 45.64
C ASN A 448 75.36 -31.08 46.53
N LEU A 449 74.78 -32.24 46.17
CA LEU A 449 75.01 -33.50 46.90
C LEU A 449 76.47 -33.96 46.80
N LYS A 450 77.09 -33.84 45.62
CA LYS A 450 78.50 -34.16 45.42
C LYS A 450 79.40 -33.26 46.26
N ASP A 451 79.09 -31.98 46.33
CA ASP A 451 79.86 -31.03 47.13
C ASP A 451 79.65 -31.29 48.63
N LYS A 452 78.43 -31.58 49.09
CA LYS A 452 78.18 -32.05 50.47
C LYS A 452 78.97 -33.30 50.81
N LEU A 453 78.98 -34.30 49.93
CA LEU A 453 79.74 -35.54 50.12
C LEU A 453 81.25 -35.25 50.23
N LYS A 454 81.78 -34.36 49.37
CA LYS A 454 83.16 -33.90 49.47
C LYS A 454 83.44 -33.26 50.81
N LEU A 455 82.58 -32.35 51.29
CA LEU A 455 82.75 -31.69 52.61
C LEU A 455 82.73 -32.67 53.78
N LEU A 456 81.98 -33.76 53.68
CA LEU A 456 81.88 -34.81 54.71
C LEU A 456 82.97 -35.88 54.58
N SER A 457 83.76 -35.87 53.50
CA SER A 457 84.84 -36.82 53.31
C SER A 457 86.00 -36.54 54.26
N ILE A 458 86.52 -37.59 54.89
CA ILE A 458 87.67 -37.54 55.81
C ILE A 458 88.87 -36.85 55.16
N ASN A 459 89.13 -37.13 53.88
CA ASN A 459 90.22 -36.49 53.14
C ASN A 459 90.05 -34.96 53.08
N SER A 460 88.83 -34.45 52.89
CA SER A 460 88.61 -33.00 52.91
C SER A 460 88.81 -32.37 54.29
N THR A 461 88.49 -33.10 55.36
CA THR A 461 88.71 -32.67 56.73
C THR A 461 90.19 -32.61 57.05
N LEU A 462 90.96 -33.64 56.64
CA LEU A 462 92.42 -33.67 56.79
C LEU A 462 93.10 -32.54 56.00
N LYS A 463 92.64 -32.25 54.78
CA LYS A 463 93.11 -31.12 53.94
C LYS A 463 92.93 -29.73 54.56
N ARG A 464 91.97 -29.56 55.47
CA ARG A 464 91.74 -28.28 56.17
C ARG A 464 92.66 -28.08 57.37
N GLY A 465 93.62 -28.99 57.59
CA GLY A 465 94.56 -28.92 58.71
C GLY A 465 94.04 -29.58 60.00
N PHE A 466 92.89 -30.23 59.96
CA PHE A 466 92.45 -31.09 61.07
C PHE A 466 93.18 -32.42 61.04
N SER A 467 93.41 -33.00 62.20
CA SER A 467 94.01 -34.33 62.33
C SER A 467 92.99 -35.32 62.88
N LEU A 468 93.11 -36.59 62.50
CA LEU A 468 92.24 -37.66 62.98
C LEU A 468 93.07 -38.64 63.82
N THR A 469 92.82 -38.69 65.12
CA THR A 469 93.51 -39.61 66.01
C THR A 469 92.76 -40.96 66.06
N ILE A 470 93.48 -42.04 65.77
CA ILE A 470 93.01 -43.42 65.80
C ILE A 470 93.83 -44.23 66.82
N ASP A 471 93.22 -45.27 67.38
CA ASP A 471 93.92 -46.23 68.23
C ASP A 471 94.79 -47.20 67.40
N LYS A 472 95.52 -48.07 68.09
CA LYS A 472 96.35 -49.13 67.48
C LYS A 472 95.58 -50.10 66.57
N ASN A 473 94.25 -50.17 66.70
CA ASN A 473 93.36 -51.03 65.92
C ASN A 473 92.68 -50.28 64.76
N GLY A 474 93.02 -49.01 64.53
CA GLY A 474 92.48 -48.19 63.44
C GLY A 474 91.12 -47.54 63.75
N LYS A 475 90.62 -47.60 64.99
CA LYS A 475 89.34 -47.00 65.38
C LYS A 475 89.55 -45.55 65.83
N THR A 476 88.69 -44.65 65.36
CA THR A 476 88.73 -43.23 65.74
C THR A 476 88.51 -43.04 67.24
N ILE A 477 89.45 -42.35 67.87
CA ILE A 477 89.37 -41.97 69.27
C ILE A 477 88.52 -40.68 69.36
N LYS A 478 87.30 -40.80 69.89
CA LYS A 478 86.38 -39.67 70.07
C LYS A 478 86.30 -39.15 71.50
N ASN A 479 86.68 -39.98 72.47
CA ASN A 479 86.56 -39.67 73.89
C ASN A 479 87.80 -40.24 74.63
N ILE A 480 88.23 -39.54 75.67
CA ILE A 480 89.49 -39.76 76.38
C ILE A 480 89.41 -40.91 77.39
N ASP A 481 88.21 -41.35 77.77
CA ASP A 481 87.95 -42.37 78.81
C ASP A 481 88.52 -43.76 78.50
N LYS A 482 88.88 -44.02 77.24
CA LYS A 482 89.36 -45.34 76.78
C LYS A 482 90.86 -45.38 76.51
N LEU A 483 91.58 -44.32 76.87
CA LEU A 483 93.02 -44.21 76.64
C LEU A 483 93.77 -44.48 77.94
N ASN A 484 94.85 -45.28 77.85
CA ASN A 484 95.74 -45.51 78.98
C ASN A 484 97.03 -44.69 78.85
N LYS A 485 97.67 -44.41 79.99
CA LYS A 485 99.01 -43.83 80.01
C LYS A 485 100.00 -44.82 79.36
N ASP A 486 100.94 -44.30 78.58
CA ASP A 486 101.94 -45.02 77.77
C ASP A 486 101.39 -45.78 76.55
N GLU A 487 100.10 -45.64 76.24
CA GLU A 487 99.52 -46.22 75.02
C GLU A 487 99.94 -45.43 73.75
N LYS A 488 100.18 -46.15 72.64
CA LYS A 488 100.48 -45.56 71.34
C LYS A 488 99.19 -45.19 70.60
N ILE A 489 99.09 -43.94 70.18
CA ILE A 489 98.03 -43.41 69.33
C ILE A 489 98.61 -42.98 67.98
N ILE A 490 97.81 -43.09 66.93
CA ILE A 490 98.21 -42.68 65.60
C ILE A 490 97.37 -41.47 65.20
N THR A 491 98.01 -40.36 64.90
CA THR A 491 97.34 -39.16 64.40
C THR A 491 97.55 -39.08 62.89
N LEU A 492 96.45 -39.21 62.15
CA LEU A 492 96.41 -39.05 60.70
C LEU A 492 96.38 -37.57 60.36
N LEU A 493 97.26 -37.16 59.44
CA LEU A 493 97.33 -35.85 58.83
C LEU A 493 97.12 -36.01 57.32
N GLU A 494 96.97 -34.90 56.59
CA GLU A 494 96.87 -34.94 55.12
C GLU A 494 98.08 -35.63 54.48
N SER A 495 99.29 -35.30 54.96
CA SER A 495 100.56 -35.73 54.35
C SER A 495 101.15 -37.00 54.94
N GLY A 496 100.57 -37.56 56.01
CA GLY A 496 101.17 -38.72 56.69
C GLY A 496 100.52 -39.08 58.01
N LYS A 497 101.18 -39.96 58.77
CA LYS A 497 100.71 -40.44 60.07
C LYS A 497 101.80 -40.21 61.12
N ILE A 498 101.44 -39.63 62.25
CA ILE A 498 102.32 -39.48 63.40
C ILE A 498 101.94 -40.52 64.44
N THR A 499 102.92 -41.24 64.98
CA THR A 499 102.70 -42.13 66.13
C THR A 499 103.16 -41.42 67.39
N SER A 500 102.30 -41.33 68.39
CA SER A 500 102.57 -40.64 69.66
C SER A 500 102.26 -41.56 70.83
N THR A 501 103.01 -41.44 71.92
CA THR A 501 102.75 -42.12 73.19
C THR A 501 102.10 -41.17 74.19
N ILE A 502 101.11 -41.64 74.92
CA ILE A 502 100.36 -40.80 75.86
C ILE A 502 101.12 -40.68 77.18
N ASN A 503 101.78 -39.53 77.39
CA ASN A 503 102.51 -39.29 78.64
C ASN A 503 101.60 -38.84 79.80
N LYS A 504 100.49 -38.14 79.50
CA LYS A 504 99.56 -37.61 80.51
C LYS A 504 98.17 -37.44 79.92
N ILE A 505 97.15 -37.85 80.68
CA ILE A 505 95.74 -37.66 80.34
C ILE A 505 95.14 -36.69 81.35
N SER A 506 94.57 -35.59 80.87
CA SER A 506 93.81 -34.64 81.68
C SER A 506 92.47 -34.40 81.02
N LYS A 507 91.38 -34.62 81.76
CA LYS A 507 90.05 -34.23 81.30
C LYS A 507 89.95 -32.71 81.31
N LYS A 508 89.39 -32.12 80.26
CA LYS A 508 88.94 -30.72 80.33
C LYS A 508 87.89 -30.63 81.44
N GLN A 509 88.00 -29.63 82.31
CA GLN A 509 86.93 -29.26 83.23
C GLN A 509 85.71 -28.78 82.45
#